data_AF-A0A8H7XW31-F1
#
_entry.id   AF-A0A8H7XW31-F1
#
_cell.length_a   1.000
_cell.length_b   1.000
_cell.length_c   1.000
_cell.angle_alpha   90.00
_cell.angle_beta   90.00
_cell.angle_gamma   90.00
#
_symmetry.space_group_name_H-M   'P 1'
#
loop_
_entity.id
_entity.type
_entity.pdbx_description
1 polymer ?
#
loop_
_entity_poly.entity_id
_entity_poly.type
_entity_poly.pdbx_seq_one_letter_code
_entity_poly.pdbx_strand_id
1 'polypeptide(L)'
;MLKGILALCAVAAHVAVVAALDFTGAQWIWIPGRAADGVTYPPGNATFRRDYYPPAGKTPLSANILVTVDNAFTFWVNGNKIGTGDDFRNAHRYCVPLVADCNVFAIEGQNVPTGTASNAGNAAGAIAAIQVRYTDGYTETIVTDSEWHAIAGAPAGFEQVAYDDSKWPAPFVQGPLTTGPWNKPPYVINIPPETQDPGPDLTTATWIWTNEVDSAGDAPVGARAFRKVVTLPPGQLADTITMDIFADNEYTLYINGRVVGSGRNYVPGTNTVPIAQRYQVDFEPSNTITIAVYAHNDNGPASVIASGQIKGCGCGCGTTAFVSTDSSWRYSTEVPSPAGFIEPGFDDSKWSQAISEGVYGGGSWGNIALPNGNTAQNGPISDLGAPDAPPASVVS
;
A
#
# COMPACT_ATOMS: atom_id res chain seq x y z
N MET A 1 -30.22 37.13 35.37
CA MET A 1 -29.52 35.85 35.59
C MET A 1 -29.81 34.94 34.42
N LEU A 2 -28.86 34.77 33.49
CA LEU A 2 -28.97 33.80 32.40
C LEU A 2 -27.72 32.92 32.47
N LYS A 3 -27.87 31.68 32.93
CA LYS A 3 -26.80 30.68 32.97
C LYS A 3 -26.77 29.98 31.61
N GLY A 4 -25.73 30.22 30.82
CA GLY A 4 -25.44 29.43 29.62
C GLY A 4 -24.70 28.15 30.00
N ILE A 5 -25.27 26.99 29.66
CA ILE A 5 -24.64 25.68 29.81
C ILE A 5 -23.83 25.42 28.53
N LEU A 6 -22.51 25.30 28.67
CA LEU A 6 -21.62 24.82 27.61
C LEU A 6 -21.64 23.29 27.64
N ALA A 7 -22.21 22.66 26.61
CA ALA A 7 -22.10 21.21 26.41
C ALA A 7 -20.79 20.91 25.67
N LEU A 8 -19.85 20.26 26.35
CA LEU A 8 -18.60 19.80 25.76
C LEU A 8 -18.86 18.43 25.11
N CYS A 9 -18.89 18.38 23.78
CA CYS A 9 -18.98 17.13 23.04
C CYS A 9 -17.56 16.53 22.95
N ALA A 10 -17.25 15.56 23.80
CA ALA A 10 -16.01 14.79 23.68
C ALA A 10 -16.19 13.75 22.56
N VAL A 11 -15.54 13.97 21.42
CA VAL A 11 -15.44 12.97 20.36
C VAL A 11 -14.33 12.00 20.76
N ALA A 12 -14.70 10.81 21.22
CA ALA A 12 -13.76 9.74 21.47
C ALA A 12 -13.30 9.15 20.12
N ALA A 13 -12.13 9.54 19.66
CA ALA A 13 -11.46 8.90 18.53
C ALA A 13 -11.10 7.46 18.93
N HIS A 14 -11.86 6.49 18.42
CA HIS A 14 -11.49 5.08 18.51
C HIS A 14 -10.44 4.82 17.45
N VAL A 15 -9.18 4.72 17.87
CA VAL A 15 -8.10 4.19 17.02
C VAL A 15 -8.38 2.69 16.87
N ALA A 16 -9.06 2.31 15.80
CA ALA A 16 -9.15 0.91 15.39
C ALA A 16 -7.76 0.51 14.89
N VAL A 17 -7.05 -0.30 15.68
CA VAL A 17 -5.90 -1.04 15.16
C VAL A 17 -6.44 -1.93 14.05
N VAL A 18 -6.07 -1.67 12.80
CA VAL A 18 -6.39 -2.56 11.68
C VAL A 18 -5.62 -3.85 11.95
N ALA A 19 -6.31 -4.88 12.46
CA ALA A 19 -5.70 -6.18 12.65
C ALA A 19 -5.32 -6.75 11.27
N ALA A 20 -4.09 -7.26 11.15
CA ALA A 20 -3.64 -7.92 9.94
C ALA A 20 -4.60 -9.07 9.58
N LEU A 21 -4.97 -9.18 8.31
CA LEU A 21 -5.85 -10.27 7.84
C LEU A 21 -5.27 -11.64 8.22
N ASP A 22 -6.12 -12.49 8.79
CA ASP A 22 -5.85 -13.88 9.17
C ASP A 22 -7.06 -14.77 8.82
N PHE A 23 -7.04 -16.05 9.22
CA PHE A 23 -8.16 -16.97 9.01
C PHE A 23 -9.19 -16.95 10.16
N THR A 24 -9.22 -15.90 10.99
CA THR A 24 -10.22 -15.78 12.05
C THR A 24 -11.62 -15.79 11.44
N GLY A 25 -12.48 -16.68 11.92
CA GLY A 25 -13.84 -16.87 11.40
C GLY A 25 -13.94 -17.78 10.17
N ALA A 26 -12.86 -17.99 9.42
CA ALA A 26 -12.86 -18.86 8.25
C ALA A 26 -13.01 -20.35 8.62
N GLN A 27 -13.71 -21.07 7.75
CA GLN A 27 -13.95 -22.50 7.88
C GLN A 27 -13.25 -23.26 6.75
N TRP A 28 -12.69 -24.42 7.09
CA TRP A 28 -12.33 -25.42 6.10
C TRP A 28 -13.59 -25.94 5.42
N ILE A 29 -13.63 -25.85 4.09
CA ILE A 29 -14.73 -26.32 3.25
C ILE A 29 -14.23 -27.35 2.24
N TRP A 30 -15.06 -28.32 1.91
CA TRP A 30 -14.84 -29.21 0.77
C TRP A 30 -16.18 -29.66 0.16
N ILE A 31 -16.16 -30.43 -0.92
CA ILE A 31 -17.40 -31.06 -1.44
C ILE A 31 -17.91 -32.14 -0.47
N PRO A 32 -19.23 -32.39 -0.40
CA PRO A 32 -19.78 -33.52 0.33
C PRO A 32 -19.22 -34.86 -0.15
N GLY A 33 -19.23 -35.88 0.72
CA GLY A 33 -18.77 -37.24 0.38
C GLY A 33 -17.49 -37.70 1.09
N ARG A 34 -17.20 -37.12 2.26
CA ARG A 34 -16.12 -37.57 3.15
C ARG A 34 -16.29 -39.05 3.51
N ALA A 35 -15.21 -39.79 3.56
CA ALA A 35 -15.21 -41.18 4.00
C ALA A 35 -15.61 -41.29 5.48
N ALA A 36 -16.01 -42.50 5.88
CA ALA A 36 -16.46 -42.79 7.26
C ALA A 36 -15.35 -42.61 8.31
N ASP A 37 -14.08 -42.56 7.91
CA ASP A 37 -12.96 -42.21 8.79
C ASP A 37 -12.96 -40.75 9.24
N GLY A 38 -13.85 -39.93 8.66
CA GLY A 38 -14.01 -38.54 9.01
C GLY A 38 -12.80 -37.69 8.67
N VAL A 39 -11.95 -38.09 7.70
CA VAL A 39 -10.85 -37.26 7.17
C VAL A 39 -10.71 -37.37 5.66
N THR A 40 -10.88 -38.56 5.09
CA THR A 40 -10.44 -38.86 3.72
C THR A 40 -11.48 -38.50 2.65
N TYR A 41 -11.01 -37.96 1.53
CA TYR A 41 -11.77 -37.76 0.29
C TYR A 41 -11.08 -38.46 -0.88
N PRO A 42 -11.83 -38.87 -1.93
CA PRO A 42 -11.22 -39.42 -3.14
C PRO A 42 -10.37 -38.37 -3.87
N PRO A 43 -9.30 -38.78 -4.59
CA PRO A 43 -8.53 -37.86 -5.42
C PRO A 43 -9.38 -37.24 -6.53
N GLY A 44 -9.09 -35.98 -6.86
CA GLY A 44 -9.79 -35.23 -7.90
C GLY A 44 -9.94 -33.75 -7.58
N ASN A 45 -10.48 -33.02 -8.54
CA ASN A 45 -10.72 -31.59 -8.43
C ASN A 45 -12.06 -31.33 -7.73
N ALA A 46 -12.13 -30.24 -6.98
CA ALA A 46 -13.35 -29.65 -6.49
C ALA A 46 -13.30 -28.14 -6.76
N THR A 47 -14.43 -27.59 -7.16
CA THR A 47 -14.55 -26.17 -7.44
C THR A 47 -15.40 -25.51 -6.37
N PHE A 48 -14.96 -24.33 -5.90
CA PHE A 48 -15.65 -23.49 -4.94
C PHE A 48 -15.86 -22.11 -5.55
N ARG A 49 -17.06 -21.55 -5.38
CA ARG A 49 -17.41 -20.23 -5.87
C ARG A 49 -18.15 -19.40 -4.84
N ARG A 50 -17.88 -18.09 -4.88
CA ARG A 50 -18.57 -17.08 -4.09
C ARG A 50 -18.80 -15.85 -4.95
N ASP A 51 -20.05 -15.64 -5.30
CA ASP A 51 -20.51 -14.39 -5.89
C ASP A 51 -20.76 -13.39 -4.75
N TYR A 52 -20.04 -12.27 -4.78
CA TYR A 52 -20.06 -11.25 -3.75
C TYR A 52 -20.67 -9.95 -4.29
N TYR A 53 -21.80 -9.56 -3.70
CA TYR A 53 -22.47 -8.30 -3.98
C TYR A 53 -22.19 -7.32 -2.84
N PRO A 54 -21.70 -6.10 -3.11
CA PRO A 54 -21.47 -5.11 -2.07
C PRO A 54 -22.76 -4.69 -1.36
N PRO A 55 -22.69 -4.32 -0.07
CA PRO A 55 -23.78 -3.67 0.64
C PRO A 55 -24.24 -2.40 -0.09
N ALA A 56 -25.53 -2.07 0.03
CA ALA A 56 -26.09 -0.89 -0.61
C ALA A 56 -25.32 0.39 -0.25
N GLY A 57 -24.91 1.15 -1.27
CA GLY A 57 -24.13 2.39 -1.10
C GLY A 57 -22.63 2.20 -0.91
N LYS A 58 -22.13 0.97 -0.85
CA LYS A 58 -20.69 0.67 -0.85
C LYS A 58 -20.22 0.34 -2.27
N THR A 59 -19.05 0.85 -2.64
CA THR A 59 -18.38 0.51 -3.91
C THR A 59 -17.10 -0.24 -3.58
N PRO A 60 -16.98 -1.55 -3.91
CA PRO A 60 -15.75 -2.31 -3.75
C PRO A 60 -14.60 -1.65 -4.50
N LEU A 61 -13.44 -1.70 -3.87
CA LEU A 61 -12.23 -1.05 -4.34
C LEU A 61 -11.13 -2.11 -4.55
N SER A 62 -10.85 -2.92 -3.52
CA SER A 62 -9.90 -4.03 -3.57
C SER A 62 -10.28 -5.15 -2.62
N ALA A 63 -9.58 -6.28 -2.75
CA ALA A 63 -9.53 -7.31 -1.72
C ALA A 63 -8.09 -7.66 -1.33
N ASN A 64 -7.82 -7.68 -0.03
CA ASN A 64 -6.73 -8.45 0.56
C ASN A 64 -7.23 -9.89 0.76
N ILE A 65 -6.48 -10.87 0.28
CA ILE A 65 -6.89 -12.28 0.27
C ILE A 65 -5.83 -13.11 0.96
N LEU A 66 -6.26 -14.01 1.83
CA LEU A 66 -5.51 -15.19 2.28
C LEU A 66 -6.22 -16.43 1.79
N VAL A 67 -5.47 -17.38 1.23
CA VAL A 67 -6.02 -18.67 0.78
C VAL A 67 -4.99 -19.78 0.94
N THR A 68 -5.46 -20.96 1.33
CA THR A 68 -4.69 -22.21 1.22
C THR A 68 -5.64 -23.38 1.02
N VAL A 69 -5.15 -24.44 0.38
CA VAL A 69 -5.95 -25.63 0.06
C VAL A 69 -5.08 -26.87 0.20
N ASP A 70 -5.66 -27.93 0.77
CA ASP A 70 -5.08 -29.26 0.77
C ASP A 70 -5.70 -30.09 -0.38
N ASN A 71 -4.93 -30.50 -1.40
CA ASN A 71 -3.47 -30.43 -1.49
C ASN A 71 -2.95 -29.25 -2.34
N ALA A 72 -3.68 -28.87 -3.40
CA ALA A 72 -3.28 -27.80 -4.30
C ALA A 72 -4.47 -26.94 -4.72
N PHE A 73 -4.20 -25.74 -5.20
CA PHE A 73 -5.21 -24.87 -5.76
C PHE A 73 -4.73 -23.99 -6.90
N THR A 74 -5.71 -23.53 -7.67
CA THR A 74 -5.63 -22.25 -8.38
C THR A 74 -6.74 -21.34 -7.86
N PHE A 75 -6.47 -20.04 -7.75
CA PHE A 75 -7.40 -19.02 -7.27
C PHE A 75 -7.68 -17.99 -8.36
N TRP A 76 -8.95 -17.60 -8.51
CA TRP A 76 -9.40 -16.61 -9.48
C TRP A 76 -10.26 -15.53 -8.84
N VAL A 77 -10.19 -14.34 -9.44
CA VAL A 77 -11.12 -13.24 -9.18
C VAL A 77 -11.61 -12.69 -10.50
N ASN A 78 -12.94 -12.69 -10.70
CA ASN A 78 -13.60 -12.20 -11.92
C ASN A 78 -13.02 -12.80 -13.21
N GLY A 79 -12.77 -14.12 -13.20
CA GLY A 79 -12.17 -14.84 -14.32
C GLY A 79 -10.66 -14.69 -14.49
N ASN A 80 -10.00 -13.80 -13.74
CA ASN A 80 -8.56 -13.63 -13.79
C ASN A 80 -7.88 -14.57 -12.81
N LYS A 81 -6.92 -15.36 -13.30
CA LYS A 81 -6.08 -16.21 -12.45
C LYS A 81 -5.17 -15.34 -11.59
N ILE A 82 -5.31 -15.44 -10.27
CA ILE A 82 -4.53 -14.65 -9.30
C ILE A 82 -3.30 -15.41 -8.83
N GLY A 83 -3.42 -16.71 -8.58
CA GLY A 83 -2.29 -17.49 -8.10
C GLY A 83 -2.59 -18.97 -7.93
N THR A 84 -1.57 -19.70 -7.52
CA THR A 84 -1.59 -21.16 -7.31
C THR A 84 -0.79 -21.53 -6.08
N GLY A 85 -1.10 -22.68 -5.48
CA GLY A 85 -0.31 -23.28 -4.41
C GLY A 85 -0.48 -24.79 -4.39
N ASP A 86 0.47 -25.51 -3.80
CA ASP A 86 0.54 -26.97 -3.77
C ASP A 86 0.99 -27.52 -2.41
N ASP A 87 0.99 -26.67 -1.38
CA ASP A 87 1.31 -27.04 0.00
C ASP A 87 0.44 -26.25 0.98
N PHE A 88 -0.55 -26.93 1.57
CA PHE A 88 -1.51 -26.29 2.47
C PHE A 88 -0.86 -25.60 3.69
N ARG A 89 0.35 -26.02 4.06
CA ARG A 89 1.12 -25.46 5.18
C ARG A 89 1.58 -24.03 4.90
N ASN A 90 1.57 -23.59 3.64
CA ASN A 90 1.91 -22.22 3.28
C ASN A 90 0.66 -21.55 2.70
N ALA A 91 0.06 -20.64 3.48
CA ALA A 91 -0.98 -19.81 2.93
C ALA A 91 -0.39 -18.81 1.93
N HIS A 92 -1.23 -18.38 0.99
CA HIS A 92 -0.85 -17.39 0.00
C HIS A 92 -1.63 -16.11 0.25
N ARG A 93 -0.92 -14.99 0.22
CA ARG A 93 -1.51 -13.65 0.34
C ARG A 93 -1.51 -12.97 -1.02
N TYR A 94 -2.64 -12.41 -1.38
CA TYR A 94 -2.80 -11.62 -2.60
C TYR A 94 -3.52 -10.31 -2.28
N CYS A 95 -3.30 -9.31 -3.14
CA CYS A 95 -4.05 -8.07 -3.13
C CYS A 95 -4.50 -7.84 -4.58
N VAL A 96 -5.80 -7.67 -4.80
CA VAL A 96 -6.38 -7.51 -6.14
C VAL A 96 -7.37 -6.34 -6.19
N PRO A 97 -7.46 -5.62 -7.32
CA PRO A 97 -8.54 -4.66 -7.53
C PRO A 97 -9.87 -5.40 -7.70
N LEU A 98 -10.95 -4.75 -7.27
CA LEU A 98 -12.32 -5.23 -7.48
C LEU A 98 -13.06 -4.30 -8.44
N VAL A 99 -14.11 -4.81 -9.08
CA VAL A 99 -15.05 -3.98 -9.83
C VAL A 99 -16.11 -3.41 -8.89
N ALA A 100 -16.74 -2.30 -9.28
CA ALA A 100 -17.75 -1.60 -8.48
C ALA A 100 -19.03 -2.40 -8.19
N ASP A 101 -19.27 -3.46 -8.96
CA ASP A 101 -20.47 -4.31 -8.89
C ASP A 101 -20.12 -5.68 -8.25
N CYS A 102 -20.84 -6.74 -8.65
CA CYS A 102 -20.55 -8.11 -8.26
C CYS A 102 -19.11 -8.51 -8.58
N ASN A 103 -18.46 -9.15 -7.61
CA ASN A 103 -17.17 -9.78 -7.79
C ASN A 103 -17.28 -11.28 -7.49
N VAL A 104 -16.66 -12.12 -8.31
CA VAL A 104 -16.65 -13.58 -8.15
C VAL A 104 -15.27 -14.02 -7.66
N PHE A 105 -15.24 -14.70 -6.52
CA PHE A 105 -14.06 -15.40 -6.01
C PHE A 105 -14.23 -16.89 -6.27
N ALA A 106 -13.23 -17.51 -6.91
CA ALA A 106 -13.31 -18.91 -7.28
C ALA A 106 -12.02 -19.67 -6.95
N ILE A 107 -12.17 -20.91 -6.48
CA ILE A 107 -11.09 -21.82 -6.10
C ILE A 107 -11.29 -23.13 -6.84
N GLU A 108 -10.29 -23.56 -7.59
CA GLU A 108 -10.17 -24.94 -8.04
C GLU A 108 -9.20 -25.63 -7.08
N GLY A 109 -9.73 -26.41 -6.16
CA GLY A 109 -8.95 -27.26 -5.27
C GLY A 109 -8.68 -28.61 -5.91
N GLN A 110 -7.50 -29.17 -5.67
CA GLN A 110 -7.14 -30.50 -6.12
C GLN A 110 -6.70 -31.36 -4.94
N ASN A 111 -7.41 -32.46 -4.74
CA ASN A 111 -6.98 -33.55 -3.88
C ASN A 111 -6.12 -34.51 -4.71
N VAL A 112 -4.81 -34.46 -4.51
CA VAL A 112 -3.77 -35.21 -5.23
C VAL A 112 -3.57 -36.58 -4.57
N PRO A 113 -3.47 -37.71 -5.32
CA PRO A 113 -3.29 -39.02 -4.72
C PRO A 113 -2.07 -39.13 -3.79
N THR A 114 -2.16 -39.92 -2.72
CA THR A 114 -1.01 -40.23 -1.85
C THR A 114 -0.37 -41.58 -2.17
N GLY A 115 0.95 -41.66 -2.07
CA GLY A 115 1.69 -42.90 -2.29
C GLY A 115 1.76 -43.34 -3.76
N THR A 116 1.96 -44.63 -4.02
CA THR A 116 2.15 -45.19 -5.37
C THR A 116 0.85 -45.54 -6.10
N ALA A 117 -0.29 -45.53 -5.39
CA ALA A 117 -1.60 -45.84 -5.96
C ALA A 117 -2.33 -44.55 -6.34
N SER A 118 -2.65 -44.36 -7.62
CA SER A 118 -3.29 -43.15 -8.14
C SER A 118 -4.71 -42.89 -7.65
N ASN A 119 -5.29 -43.82 -6.88
CA ASN A 119 -6.65 -43.74 -6.32
C ASN A 119 -6.69 -43.63 -4.78
N ALA A 120 -5.55 -43.55 -4.11
CA ALA A 120 -5.51 -43.39 -2.65
C ALA A 120 -5.84 -41.96 -2.25
N GLY A 121 -7.00 -41.79 -1.61
CA GLY A 121 -7.47 -40.50 -1.08
C GLY A 121 -6.68 -39.99 0.11
N ASN A 122 -6.86 -38.72 0.43
CA ASN A 122 -6.28 -38.08 1.61
C ASN A 122 -7.21 -36.96 2.13
N ALA A 123 -6.73 -36.16 3.09
CA ALA A 123 -7.48 -35.01 3.62
C ALA A 123 -7.60 -33.90 2.57
N ALA A 124 -8.81 -33.39 2.36
CA ALA A 124 -9.03 -32.29 1.42
C ALA A 124 -9.83 -31.16 2.07
N GLY A 125 -9.44 -29.93 1.78
CA GLY A 125 -10.08 -28.75 2.33
C GLY A 125 -9.53 -27.48 1.71
N ALA A 126 -10.39 -26.48 1.53
CA ALA A 126 -10.01 -25.12 1.19
C ALA A 126 -10.38 -24.18 2.35
N ILE A 127 -9.51 -23.19 2.62
CA ILE A 127 -9.81 -22.12 3.56
C ILE A 127 -9.34 -20.78 2.99
N ALA A 128 -10.19 -19.76 3.06
CA ALA A 128 -9.86 -18.41 2.63
C ALA A 128 -10.49 -17.34 3.54
N ALA A 129 -9.80 -16.21 3.63
CA ALA A 129 -10.32 -14.97 4.20
C ALA A 129 -10.05 -13.84 3.20
N ILE A 130 -11.06 -13.03 2.92
CA ILE A 130 -11.05 -12.04 1.85
C ILE A 130 -11.59 -10.74 2.45
N GLN A 131 -10.70 -9.81 2.75
CA GLN A 131 -11.04 -8.49 3.25
C GLN A 131 -11.25 -7.54 2.07
N VAL A 132 -12.51 -7.22 1.80
CA VAL A 132 -12.94 -6.22 0.84
C VAL A 132 -12.77 -4.83 1.43
N ARG A 133 -12.10 -3.94 0.69
CA ARG A 133 -12.02 -2.51 0.98
C ARG A 133 -12.95 -1.75 0.05
N TYR A 134 -13.58 -0.72 0.58
CA TYR A 134 -14.48 0.16 -0.18
C TYR A 134 -13.88 1.53 -0.45
N THR A 135 -14.46 2.25 -1.41
CA THR A 135 -14.08 3.63 -1.76
C THR A 135 -14.22 4.63 -0.61
N ASP A 136 -15.02 4.32 0.41
CA ASP A 136 -15.22 5.17 1.58
C ASP A 136 -14.28 4.83 2.76
N GLY A 137 -13.28 3.98 2.52
CA GLY A 137 -12.24 3.63 3.48
C GLY A 137 -12.63 2.53 4.48
N TYR A 138 -13.91 2.11 4.54
CA TYR A 138 -14.32 0.99 5.36
C TYR A 138 -13.92 -0.35 4.73
N THR A 139 -13.94 -1.41 5.55
CA THR A 139 -13.67 -2.78 5.12
C THR A 139 -14.75 -3.74 5.61
N GLU A 140 -14.87 -4.87 4.92
CA GLU A 140 -15.64 -6.04 5.33
C GLU A 140 -14.81 -7.30 5.02
N THR A 141 -14.93 -8.35 5.83
CA THR A 141 -14.26 -9.62 5.56
C THR A 141 -15.29 -10.70 5.26
N ILE A 142 -15.19 -11.32 4.09
CA ILE A 142 -15.87 -12.58 3.77
C ILE A 142 -14.88 -13.74 3.94
N VAL A 143 -15.39 -14.92 4.28
CA VAL A 143 -14.57 -16.11 4.55
C VAL A 143 -15.12 -17.33 3.82
N THR A 144 -14.35 -18.40 3.76
CA THR A 144 -14.89 -19.71 3.37
C THR A 144 -15.83 -20.25 4.45
N ASP A 145 -17.06 -20.55 4.06
CA ASP A 145 -18.14 -21.02 4.94
C ASP A 145 -19.24 -21.72 4.11
N SER A 146 -20.43 -21.89 4.69
CA SER A 146 -21.58 -22.54 4.04
C SER A 146 -22.24 -21.70 2.94
N GLU A 147 -21.89 -20.42 2.80
CA GLU A 147 -22.47 -19.55 1.80
C GLU A 147 -21.69 -19.55 0.47
N TRP A 148 -20.61 -20.34 0.39
CA TRP A 148 -19.98 -20.71 -0.87
C TRP A 148 -20.81 -21.77 -1.60
N HIS A 149 -20.62 -21.89 -2.90
CA HIS A 149 -21.10 -22.99 -3.70
C HIS A 149 -19.96 -23.93 -4.07
N ALA A 150 -20.22 -25.24 -4.12
CA ALA A 150 -19.19 -26.23 -4.39
C ALA A 150 -19.66 -27.40 -5.26
N ILE A 151 -18.80 -27.87 -6.16
CA ILE A 151 -19.06 -29.07 -6.98
C ILE A 151 -17.78 -29.87 -7.22
N ALA A 152 -17.93 -31.16 -7.52
CA ALA A 152 -16.83 -32.00 -7.98
C ALA A 152 -16.43 -31.67 -9.43
N GLY A 153 -15.14 -31.76 -9.72
CA GLY A 153 -14.54 -31.39 -11.01
C GLY A 153 -14.25 -29.89 -11.13
N ALA A 154 -13.82 -29.48 -12.31
CA ALA A 154 -13.56 -28.09 -12.70
C ALA A 154 -14.29 -27.77 -14.02
N PRO A 155 -15.60 -27.46 -13.96
CA PRO A 155 -16.38 -27.15 -15.16
C PRO A 155 -15.79 -25.97 -15.92
N ALA A 156 -15.61 -26.06 -17.23
CA ALA A 156 -14.98 -24.99 -18.00
C ALA A 156 -15.73 -23.64 -17.82
N GLY A 157 -14.99 -22.57 -17.53
CA GLY A 157 -15.53 -21.23 -17.35
C GLY A 157 -16.18 -20.98 -15.99
N PHE A 158 -16.05 -21.89 -15.02
CA PHE A 158 -16.58 -21.70 -13.68
C PHE A 158 -16.07 -20.40 -13.03
N GLU A 159 -14.86 -19.96 -13.38
CA GLU A 159 -14.23 -18.77 -12.82
C GLU A 159 -14.83 -17.45 -13.34
N GLN A 160 -15.65 -17.51 -14.39
CA GLN A 160 -16.22 -16.33 -15.05
C GLN A 160 -17.41 -15.77 -14.27
N VAL A 161 -17.52 -14.43 -14.24
CA VAL A 161 -18.60 -13.71 -13.55
C VAL A 161 -20.00 -14.13 -14.03
N ALA A 162 -20.14 -14.42 -15.32
CA ALA A 162 -21.42 -14.75 -15.93
C ALA A 162 -21.83 -16.23 -15.79
N TYR A 163 -20.99 -17.09 -15.19
CA TYR A 163 -21.32 -18.51 -15.08
C TYR A 163 -22.35 -18.73 -13.97
N ASP A 164 -23.44 -19.43 -14.29
CA ASP A 164 -24.55 -19.75 -13.39
C ASP A 164 -24.21 -20.95 -12.50
N ASP A 165 -23.99 -20.68 -11.22
CA ASP A 165 -23.74 -21.68 -10.18
C ASP A 165 -24.97 -21.93 -9.28
N SER A 166 -26.16 -21.41 -9.63
CA SER A 166 -27.37 -21.47 -8.78
C SER A 166 -27.85 -22.88 -8.43
N LYS A 167 -27.37 -23.90 -9.15
CA LYS A 167 -27.67 -25.32 -8.91
C LYS A 167 -26.59 -26.04 -8.11
N TRP A 168 -25.49 -25.38 -7.79
CA TRP A 168 -24.42 -25.96 -7.01
C TRP A 168 -24.83 -26.00 -5.53
N PRO A 169 -24.60 -27.11 -4.83
CA PRO A 169 -24.86 -27.17 -3.41
C PRO A 169 -23.86 -26.32 -2.62
N ALA A 170 -24.21 -25.99 -1.38
CA ALA A 170 -23.24 -25.50 -0.41
C ALA A 170 -22.16 -26.59 -0.14
N PRO A 171 -20.91 -26.20 0.17
CA PRO A 171 -19.88 -27.14 0.58
C PRO A 171 -20.22 -27.79 1.91
N PHE A 172 -19.55 -28.92 2.18
CA PHE A 172 -19.47 -29.46 3.52
C PHE A 172 -18.49 -28.63 4.35
N VAL A 173 -19.01 -27.94 5.38
CA VAL A 173 -18.21 -27.17 6.34
C VAL A 173 -17.57 -28.13 7.34
N GLN A 174 -16.26 -28.27 7.27
CA GLN A 174 -15.48 -29.16 8.14
C GLN A 174 -15.20 -28.54 9.51
N GLY A 175 -15.15 -27.21 9.58
CA GLY A 175 -15.01 -26.43 10.81
C GLY A 175 -13.88 -25.39 10.74
N PRO A 176 -13.55 -24.72 11.85
CA PRO A 176 -12.65 -23.57 11.85
C PRO A 176 -11.21 -23.96 11.50
N LEU A 177 -10.31 -22.99 11.36
CA LEU A 177 -8.87 -23.20 11.13
C LEU A 177 -8.25 -24.33 11.97
N THR A 178 -8.71 -24.50 13.23
CA THR A 178 -8.22 -25.50 14.18
C THR A 178 -8.81 -26.91 13.97
N THR A 179 -9.66 -27.14 12.97
CA THR A 179 -10.10 -28.47 12.57
C THR A 179 -8.92 -29.26 12.01
N GLY A 180 -8.76 -30.50 12.49
CA GLY A 180 -7.71 -31.39 11.99
C GLY A 180 -8.00 -31.88 10.56
N PRO A 181 -6.96 -32.20 9.78
CA PRO A 181 -5.56 -32.38 10.22
C PRO A 181 -4.64 -31.16 10.06
N TRP A 182 -5.07 -30.05 9.47
CA TRP A 182 -4.18 -29.05 8.86
C TRP A 182 -3.41 -28.13 9.83
N ASN A 183 -4.08 -27.55 10.82
CA ASN A 183 -3.44 -26.64 11.78
C ASN A 183 -3.38 -27.27 13.18
N LYS A 184 -2.88 -28.50 13.23
CA LYS A 184 -2.67 -29.29 14.45
C LYS A 184 -1.29 -29.93 14.40
N PRO A 185 -0.59 -30.07 15.55
CA PRO A 185 0.73 -30.68 15.60
C PRO A 185 0.78 -32.02 14.84
N PRO A 186 1.81 -32.25 14.00
CA PRO A 186 3.01 -31.43 13.81
C PRO A 186 2.86 -30.26 12.81
N TYR A 187 1.69 -30.07 12.21
CA TYR A 187 1.47 -29.05 11.18
C TYR A 187 1.07 -27.70 11.77
N VAL A 188 1.62 -26.64 11.17
CA VAL A 188 1.26 -25.25 11.40
C VAL A 188 1.13 -24.61 10.04
N ILE A 189 0.07 -23.82 9.83
CA ILE A 189 -0.10 -23.05 8.61
C ILE A 189 0.67 -21.74 8.76
N ASN A 190 1.68 -21.58 7.92
CA ASN A 190 2.44 -20.36 7.76
C ASN A 190 1.58 -19.35 7.01
N ILE A 191 1.05 -18.36 7.73
CA ILE A 191 0.44 -17.19 7.11
C ILE A 191 1.59 -16.24 6.74
N PRO A 192 1.81 -15.94 5.45
CA PRO A 192 2.81 -14.98 5.07
C PRO A 192 2.45 -13.65 5.74
N PRO A 193 3.46 -12.92 6.25
CA PRO A 193 3.21 -11.61 6.84
C PRO A 193 2.43 -10.77 5.83
N GLU A 194 1.57 -9.89 6.33
CA GLU A 194 1.11 -8.78 5.50
C GLU A 194 2.33 -8.19 4.82
N THR A 195 2.31 -8.05 3.49
CA THR A 195 3.40 -7.38 2.78
C THR A 195 3.58 -6.06 3.50
N GLN A 196 4.64 -5.96 4.31
CA GLN A 196 4.90 -4.78 5.11
C GLN A 196 5.04 -3.69 4.08
N ASP A 197 4.03 -2.84 4.00
CA ASP A 197 4.07 -1.61 3.26
C ASP A 197 5.23 -0.82 3.86
N PRO A 198 6.43 -0.81 3.25
CA PRO A 198 7.63 -0.40 3.95
C PRO A 198 7.62 1.11 4.25
N GLY A 199 6.66 1.85 3.69
CA GLY A 199 6.66 3.29 3.69
C GLY A 199 7.81 3.84 2.84
N PRO A 200 7.97 5.17 2.80
CA PRO A 200 9.23 5.76 2.36
C PRO A 200 10.37 5.35 3.30
N ASP A 201 11.55 5.07 2.73
CA ASP A 201 12.76 4.73 3.47
C ASP A 201 13.82 5.83 3.25
N LEU A 202 13.86 6.79 4.16
CA LEU A 202 14.81 7.91 4.12
C LEU A 202 16.27 7.45 4.23
N THR A 203 16.54 6.24 4.74
CA THR A 203 17.90 5.69 4.85
C THR A 203 18.50 5.33 3.49
N THR A 204 17.66 5.21 2.45
CA THR A 204 18.10 5.01 1.05
C THR A 204 18.36 6.32 0.30
N ALA A 205 18.03 7.47 0.91
CA ALA A 205 18.16 8.77 0.26
C ALA A 205 19.54 9.39 0.43
N THR A 206 19.82 10.35 -0.44
CA THR A 206 21.06 11.12 -0.48
C THR A 206 20.73 12.58 -0.20
N TRP A 207 21.53 13.22 0.65
CA TRP A 207 21.56 14.68 0.79
C TRP A 207 21.95 15.30 -0.55
N ILE A 208 21.10 16.20 -1.06
CA ILE A 208 21.35 16.89 -2.32
C ILE A 208 21.30 18.39 -2.15
N TRP A 209 22.17 19.07 -2.90
CA TRP A 209 22.11 20.50 -3.09
C TRP A 209 22.52 20.91 -4.52
N THR A 210 22.97 22.15 -4.67
CA THR A 210 23.41 22.75 -5.93
C THR A 210 24.93 22.68 -6.08
N ASN A 211 25.46 23.14 -7.21
CA ASN A 211 26.90 23.24 -7.44
C ASN A 211 27.54 24.53 -6.88
N GLU A 212 26.82 25.30 -6.07
CA GLU A 212 27.28 26.57 -5.52
C GLU A 212 27.96 26.43 -4.15
N VAL A 213 28.08 25.21 -3.63
CA VAL A 213 28.75 24.91 -2.37
C VAL A 213 30.25 25.18 -2.51
N ASP A 214 30.80 25.96 -1.58
CA ASP A 214 32.21 26.34 -1.60
C ASP A 214 33.12 25.26 -0.98
N SER A 215 34.43 25.54 -0.91
CA SER A 215 35.40 24.60 -0.36
C SER A 215 35.28 24.38 1.16
N ALA A 216 34.57 25.26 1.87
CA ALA A 216 34.27 25.10 3.30
C ALA A 216 33.01 24.26 3.54
N GLY A 217 32.23 23.98 2.49
CA GLY A 217 30.96 23.29 2.57
C GLY A 217 29.77 24.22 2.77
N ASP A 218 29.96 25.53 2.57
CA ASP A 218 28.90 26.53 2.74
C ASP A 218 28.22 26.82 1.40
N ALA A 219 26.89 26.95 1.43
CA ALA A 219 26.10 27.37 0.29
C ALA A 219 25.71 28.86 0.39
N PRO A 220 25.44 29.54 -0.74
CA PRO A 220 24.91 30.90 -0.70
C PRO A 220 23.55 30.97 0.01
N VAL A 221 23.30 32.09 0.68
CA VAL A 221 21.99 32.41 1.27
C VAL A 221 20.93 32.54 0.17
N GLY A 222 19.73 32.06 0.45
CA GLY A 222 18.56 32.17 -0.41
C GLY A 222 18.03 30.82 -0.90
N ALA A 223 16.98 30.90 -1.70
CA ALA A 223 16.25 29.72 -2.13
C ALA A 223 16.81 29.04 -3.37
N ARG A 224 16.58 27.73 -3.47
CA ARG A 224 16.85 26.87 -4.61
C ARG A 224 15.63 26.01 -4.88
N ALA A 225 15.32 25.84 -6.17
CA ALA A 225 14.23 24.99 -6.59
C ALA A 225 14.77 23.63 -6.99
N PHE A 226 14.16 22.55 -6.50
CA PHE A 226 14.46 21.17 -6.88
C PHE A 226 13.21 20.52 -7.48
N ARG A 227 13.40 19.69 -8.51
CA ARG A 227 12.32 18.99 -9.21
C ARG A 227 12.67 17.55 -9.54
N LYS A 228 11.67 16.69 -9.42
CA LYS A 228 11.70 15.30 -9.86
C LYS A 228 10.36 14.91 -10.45
N VAL A 229 10.41 14.32 -11.64
CA VAL A 229 9.23 13.74 -12.29
C VAL A 229 9.39 12.23 -12.30
N VAL A 230 8.42 11.53 -11.72
CA VAL A 230 8.33 10.07 -11.77
C VAL A 230 7.24 9.71 -12.77
N THR A 231 7.60 8.99 -13.83
CA THR A 231 6.63 8.44 -14.79
C THR A 231 6.55 6.94 -14.58
N LEU A 232 5.35 6.45 -14.28
CA LEU A 232 5.10 5.03 -14.10
C LEU A 232 5.10 4.31 -15.46
N PRO A 233 5.39 3.00 -15.49
CA PRO A 233 5.25 2.18 -16.69
C PRO A 233 3.88 2.34 -17.37
N PRO A 234 3.79 2.21 -18.71
CA PRO A 234 2.53 2.32 -19.43
C PRO A 234 1.42 1.43 -18.84
N GLY A 235 0.23 1.99 -18.67
CA GLY A 235 -0.93 1.30 -18.07
C GLY A 235 -0.98 1.34 -16.54
N GLN A 236 0.01 1.93 -15.88
CA GLN A 236 0.00 2.14 -14.43
C GLN A 236 -0.37 3.59 -14.09
N LEU A 237 -1.19 3.74 -13.05
CA LEU A 237 -1.54 5.02 -12.43
C LEU A 237 -1.20 4.93 -10.95
N ALA A 238 -1.00 6.07 -10.29
CA ALA A 238 -0.92 6.24 -8.84
C ALA A 238 -1.87 7.33 -8.36
N ASP A 239 -2.36 7.18 -7.15
CA ASP A 239 -3.28 8.09 -6.48
C ASP A 239 -2.76 8.54 -5.11
N THR A 240 -1.71 7.92 -4.60
CA THR A 240 -1.10 8.30 -3.32
C THR A 240 0.43 8.35 -3.42
N ILE A 241 1.03 9.34 -2.74
CA ILE A 241 2.46 9.37 -2.42
C ILE A 241 2.64 9.67 -0.93
N THR A 242 3.46 8.88 -0.25
CA THR A 242 3.92 9.17 1.12
C THR A 242 5.37 9.63 1.06
N MET A 243 5.63 10.88 1.46
CA MET A 243 6.95 11.52 1.42
C MET A 243 7.48 11.77 2.83
N ASP A 244 8.72 11.34 3.09
CA ASP A 244 9.55 11.84 4.19
C ASP A 244 10.48 12.91 3.64
N ILE A 245 10.58 14.05 4.32
CA ILE A 245 11.42 15.16 3.86
C ILE A 245 12.01 15.96 5.03
N PHE A 246 13.22 16.44 4.82
CA PHE A 246 13.93 17.36 5.69
C PHE A 246 14.83 18.28 4.86
N ALA A 247 15.06 19.51 5.32
CA ALA A 247 16.03 20.43 4.73
C ALA A 247 16.78 21.22 5.80
N ASP A 248 18.01 21.60 5.44
CA ASP A 248 18.81 22.63 6.10
C ASP A 248 18.80 23.87 5.17
N ASN A 249 18.07 24.95 5.47
CA ASN A 249 17.32 25.23 6.72
C ASN A 249 15.81 25.01 6.60
N GLU A 250 15.22 25.45 5.49
CA GLU A 250 13.78 25.38 5.28
C GLU A 250 13.41 24.69 3.97
N TYR A 251 12.19 24.17 3.92
CA TYR A 251 11.59 23.75 2.66
C TYR A 251 10.08 24.03 2.60
N THR A 252 9.57 24.15 1.38
CA THR A 252 8.17 23.88 1.04
C THR A 252 8.11 22.77 -0.03
N LEU A 253 7.32 21.73 0.24
CA LEU A 253 7.09 20.60 -0.64
C LEU A 253 5.79 20.80 -1.45
N TYR A 254 5.88 20.51 -2.74
CA TYR A 254 4.75 20.50 -3.67
C TYR A 254 4.65 19.16 -4.38
N ILE A 255 3.42 18.67 -4.51
CA ILE A 255 3.10 17.46 -5.29
C ILE A 255 2.05 17.86 -6.32
N ASN A 256 2.34 17.62 -7.60
CA ASN A 256 1.46 17.94 -8.72
C ASN A 256 0.91 19.38 -8.69
N GLY A 257 1.78 20.37 -8.42
CA GLY A 257 1.40 21.78 -8.37
C GLY A 257 0.65 22.21 -7.10
N ARG A 258 0.45 21.33 -6.12
CA ARG A 258 -0.25 21.63 -4.87
C ARG A 258 0.70 21.69 -3.68
N VAL A 259 0.47 22.61 -2.76
CA VAL A 259 1.28 22.73 -1.55
C VAL A 259 0.94 21.62 -0.55
N VAL A 260 1.93 20.82 -0.20
CA VAL A 260 1.82 19.73 0.77
C VAL A 260 2.09 20.25 2.17
N GLY A 261 3.23 20.93 2.35
CA GLY A 261 3.64 21.44 3.63
C GLY A 261 5.07 21.96 3.60
N SER A 262 5.46 22.55 4.72
CA SER A 262 6.72 23.25 4.93
C SER A 262 7.35 22.85 6.26
N GLY A 263 8.68 22.89 6.28
CA GLY A 263 9.51 22.72 7.47
C GLY A 263 10.48 23.88 7.64
N ARG A 264 10.64 24.36 8.88
CA ARG A 264 11.55 25.46 9.25
C ARG A 264 12.30 25.26 10.56
N ASN A 265 12.22 24.05 11.12
CA ASN A 265 12.57 23.82 12.52
C ASN A 265 14.03 23.40 12.72
N TYR A 266 14.87 23.50 11.68
CA TYR A 266 16.29 23.20 11.83
C TYR A 266 17.05 24.40 12.37
N VAL A 267 17.69 24.20 13.53
CA VAL A 267 18.57 25.20 14.15
C VAL A 267 19.95 24.56 14.32
N PRO A 268 20.95 24.95 13.50
CA PRO A 268 22.31 24.43 13.60
C PRO A 268 22.88 24.59 15.02
N GLY A 269 23.68 23.63 15.47
CA GLY A 269 24.41 23.71 16.75
C GLY A 269 23.57 23.49 18.02
N THR A 270 22.33 23.03 17.90
CA THR A 270 21.52 22.60 19.05
C THR A 270 21.71 21.11 19.36
N ASN A 271 21.48 20.69 20.61
CA ASN A 271 21.53 19.28 21.02
C ASN A 271 20.26 18.49 20.64
N THR A 272 19.33 19.10 19.89
CA THR A 272 18.09 18.45 19.47
C THR A 272 18.33 17.76 18.14
N VAL A 273 18.10 16.44 18.09
CA VAL A 273 18.13 15.70 16.84
C VAL A 273 16.96 16.17 15.97
N PRO A 274 17.18 16.74 14.78
CA PRO A 274 16.10 17.15 13.92
C PRO A 274 15.30 15.94 13.45
N ILE A 275 14.00 16.11 13.25
CA ILE A 275 13.08 15.06 12.83
C ILE A 275 12.56 15.42 11.44
N ALA A 276 12.63 14.49 10.49
CA ALA A 276 11.99 14.66 9.19
C ALA A 276 10.46 14.74 9.35
N GLN A 277 9.77 15.38 8.41
CA GLN A 277 8.31 15.40 8.34
C GLN A 277 7.83 14.35 7.34
N ARG A 278 6.72 13.68 7.65
CA ARG A 278 6.04 12.74 6.76
C ARG A 278 4.73 13.31 6.26
N TYR A 279 4.49 13.27 4.97
CA TYR A 279 3.20 13.64 4.37
C TYR A 279 2.70 12.50 3.49
N GLN A 280 1.51 11.99 3.79
CA GLN A 280 0.76 11.16 2.85
C GLN A 280 -0.18 12.05 2.06
N VAL A 281 -0.06 12.06 0.75
CA VAL A 281 -0.78 12.93 -0.15
C VAL A 281 -1.59 12.08 -1.12
N ASP A 282 -2.90 12.28 -1.11
CA ASP A 282 -3.80 11.69 -2.10
C ASP A 282 -4.02 12.69 -3.25
N PHE A 283 -4.11 12.18 -4.47
CA PHE A 283 -4.31 12.95 -5.69
C PHE A 283 -5.09 12.16 -6.73
N GLU A 284 -5.62 12.87 -7.72
CA GLU A 284 -6.30 12.23 -8.86
C GLU A 284 -5.37 11.24 -9.56
N PRO A 285 -5.82 10.00 -9.83
CA PRO A 285 -5.06 8.98 -10.55
C PRO A 285 -4.23 9.51 -11.72
N SER A 286 -2.91 9.36 -11.64
CA SER A 286 -1.96 9.84 -12.64
C SER A 286 -0.84 8.85 -12.91
N ASN A 287 -0.41 8.73 -14.17
CA ASN A 287 0.79 7.98 -14.54
C ASN A 287 2.08 8.79 -14.33
N THR A 288 1.98 10.07 -14.03
CA THR A 288 3.11 10.97 -13.81
C THR A 288 2.91 11.75 -12.52
N ILE A 289 3.91 11.71 -11.65
CA ILE A 289 3.95 12.41 -10.38
C ILE A 289 5.07 13.45 -10.45
N THR A 290 4.73 14.72 -10.27
CA THR A 290 5.69 15.82 -10.18
C THR A 290 5.93 16.18 -8.73
N ILE A 291 7.17 16.09 -8.29
CA ILE A 291 7.63 16.48 -6.96
C ILE A 291 8.51 17.71 -7.12
N ALA A 292 8.14 18.80 -6.45
CA ALA A 292 8.93 20.03 -6.43
C ALA A 292 9.20 20.44 -4.98
N VAL A 293 10.41 20.94 -4.74
CA VAL A 293 10.83 21.46 -3.44
C VAL A 293 11.38 22.87 -3.62
N TYR A 294 10.84 23.81 -2.86
CA TYR A 294 11.46 25.10 -2.62
C TYR A 294 12.30 24.95 -1.35
N ALA A 295 13.63 24.93 -1.45
CA ALA A 295 14.49 24.83 -0.27
C ALA A 295 15.22 26.16 -0.06
N HIS A 296 15.29 26.65 1.17
CA HIS A 296 15.92 27.92 1.52
C HIS A 296 17.07 27.70 2.49
N ASN A 297 18.19 28.38 2.21
CA ASN A 297 19.35 28.42 3.07
C ASN A 297 19.43 29.80 3.74
N ASP A 298 19.45 29.83 5.06
CA ASP A 298 19.62 31.05 5.85
C ASP A 298 21.10 31.43 5.97
N ASN A 299 22.00 30.45 6.11
CA ASN A 299 23.45 30.60 6.10
C ASN A 299 24.16 29.23 6.18
N GLY A 300 25.45 29.20 5.82
CA GLY A 300 26.29 28.03 6.07
C GLY A 300 25.97 26.86 5.13
N PRO A 301 26.19 25.61 5.57
CA PRO A 301 25.84 24.41 4.80
C PRO A 301 24.34 24.34 4.52
N ALA A 302 23.96 23.80 3.38
CA ALA A 302 22.55 23.65 3.01
C ALA A 302 22.33 22.35 2.26
N SER A 303 21.20 21.70 2.50
CA SER A 303 20.86 20.46 1.82
C SER A 303 19.39 20.10 1.96
N VAL A 304 18.89 19.26 1.05
CA VAL A 304 17.58 18.61 1.15
C VAL A 304 17.75 17.10 1.06
N ILE A 305 16.99 16.37 1.86
CA ILE A 305 16.85 14.92 1.77
C ILE A 305 15.37 14.55 1.80
N ALA A 306 14.98 13.66 0.88
CA ALA A 306 13.61 13.16 0.85
C ALA A 306 13.55 11.72 0.32
N SER A 307 12.57 10.96 0.78
CA SER A 307 12.21 9.66 0.23
C SER A 307 10.69 9.57 0.11
N GLY A 308 10.24 8.81 -0.87
CA GLY A 308 8.85 8.79 -1.30
C GLY A 308 8.45 7.39 -1.69
N GLN A 309 7.29 6.96 -1.20
CA GLN A 309 6.62 5.76 -1.66
C GLN A 309 5.39 6.17 -2.45
N ILE A 310 5.35 5.79 -3.73
CA ILE A 310 4.24 6.01 -4.65
C ILE A 310 3.44 4.72 -4.73
N LYS A 311 2.14 4.82 -4.48
CA LYS A 311 1.22 3.70 -4.54
C LYS A 311 0.29 3.83 -5.72
N GLY A 312 0.22 2.77 -6.51
CA GLY A 312 -0.61 2.71 -7.70
C GLY A 312 -2.12 2.84 -7.39
N CYS A 313 -2.89 3.29 -8.37
CA CYS A 313 -4.36 3.22 -8.44
C CYS A 313 -4.79 1.77 -8.60
N GLY A 314 -4.54 1.04 -7.54
CA GLY A 314 -4.87 -0.36 -7.37
C GLY A 314 -5.25 -0.58 -5.93
N CYS A 315 -5.81 0.45 -5.26
CA CYS A 315 -6.64 0.20 -4.09
C CYS A 315 -5.85 -0.42 -2.90
N GLY A 316 -4.54 -0.13 -2.81
CA GLY A 316 -3.61 -0.77 -1.86
C GLY A 316 -2.89 -2.03 -2.37
N CYS A 317 -3.15 -2.45 -3.60
CA CYS A 317 -2.63 -3.65 -4.27
C CYS A 317 -1.77 -3.36 -5.51
N GLY A 318 -1.56 -2.09 -5.85
CA GLY A 318 -0.89 -1.64 -7.07
C GLY A 318 0.63 -1.51 -6.94
N THR A 319 1.28 -1.12 -8.04
CA THR A 319 2.72 -0.88 -8.12
C THR A 319 3.21 -0.02 -6.96
N THR A 320 4.18 -0.53 -6.22
CA THR A 320 4.98 0.31 -5.33
C THR A 320 6.16 0.82 -6.13
N ALA A 321 6.18 2.13 -6.39
CA ALA A 321 7.38 2.81 -6.88
C ALA A 321 7.99 3.61 -5.73
N PHE A 322 9.30 3.74 -5.75
CA PHE A 322 10.02 4.54 -4.77
C PHE A 322 10.78 5.66 -5.47
N VAL A 323 10.93 6.77 -4.77
CA VAL A 323 11.73 7.91 -5.17
C VAL A 323 12.52 8.36 -3.98
N SER A 324 13.81 8.63 -4.16
CA SER A 324 14.65 9.22 -3.12
C SER A 324 15.41 10.39 -3.74
N THR A 325 15.84 11.34 -2.92
CA THR A 325 16.80 12.36 -3.35
C THR A 325 18.12 11.70 -3.74
N ASP A 326 18.58 12.04 -4.94
CA ASP A 326 19.82 11.58 -5.56
C ASP A 326 20.21 12.56 -6.69
N SER A 327 21.29 12.29 -7.42
CA SER A 327 21.77 13.15 -8.51
C SER A 327 20.88 13.16 -9.75
N SER A 328 19.79 12.40 -9.79
CA SER A 328 18.82 12.44 -10.88
C SER A 328 17.75 13.53 -10.70
N TRP A 329 17.69 14.18 -9.54
CA TRP A 329 16.92 15.40 -9.33
C TRP A 329 17.54 16.56 -10.10
N ARG A 330 16.70 17.52 -10.52
CA ARG A 330 17.14 18.74 -11.20
C ARG A 330 17.00 19.94 -10.28
N TYR A 331 17.88 20.93 -10.38
CA TYR A 331 17.78 22.18 -9.64
C TYR A 331 17.90 23.44 -10.49
N SER A 332 17.37 24.54 -9.96
CA SER A 332 17.64 25.91 -10.41
C SER A 332 18.17 26.76 -9.27
N THR A 333 19.14 27.61 -9.61
CA THR A 333 19.74 28.62 -8.73
C THR A 333 19.14 30.01 -8.91
N GLU A 334 18.14 30.14 -9.78
CA GLU A 334 17.47 31.41 -10.04
C GLU A 334 16.71 31.87 -8.78
N VAL A 335 16.93 33.13 -8.39
CA VAL A 335 16.26 33.79 -7.27
C VAL A 335 15.66 35.11 -7.80
N PRO A 336 14.32 35.25 -7.85
CA PRO A 336 13.30 34.30 -7.42
C PRO A 336 13.25 33.01 -8.26
N SER A 337 12.75 31.93 -7.68
CA SER A 337 12.61 30.64 -8.38
C SER A 337 11.78 30.79 -9.67
N PRO A 338 12.07 30.01 -10.74
CA PRO A 338 11.39 30.15 -12.01
C PRO A 338 9.88 30.00 -11.87
N ALA A 339 9.10 30.91 -12.46
CA ALA A 339 7.65 30.87 -12.38
C ALA A 339 7.10 29.54 -12.93
N GLY A 340 6.17 28.92 -12.18
CA GLY A 340 5.55 27.66 -12.58
C GLY A 340 6.42 26.42 -12.33
N PHE A 341 7.59 26.51 -11.68
CA PHE A 341 8.41 25.34 -11.37
C PHE A 341 7.73 24.33 -10.43
N ILE A 342 6.56 24.60 -9.87
CA ILE A 342 5.78 23.63 -9.08
C ILE A 342 4.83 22.81 -9.96
N GLU A 343 4.54 23.27 -11.18
CA GLU A 343 3.48 22.73 -12.02
C GLU A 343 3.90 21.43 -12.71
N PRO A 344 2.96 20.50 -12.94
CA PRO A 344 3.12 19.43 -13.91
C PRO A 344 3.42 19.99 -15.30
N GLY A 345 4.34 19.36 -16.03
CA GLY A 345 4.67 19.74 -17.40
C GLY A 345 5.59 20.95 -17.56
N PHE A 346 6.07 21.57 -16.47
CA PHE A 346 7.15 22.55 -16.53
C PHE A 346 8.42 21.93 -17.14
N ASP A 347 9.00 22.60 -18.14
CA ASP A 347 10.22 22.15 -18.83
C ASP A 347 11.47 22.52 -18.02
N ASP A 348 11.94 21.58 -17.22
CA ASP A 348 13.22 21.67 -16.50
C ASP A 348 14.40 21.07 -17.29
N SER A 349 14.26 20.84 -18.61
CA SER A 349 15.30 20.20 -19.43
C SER A 349 16.66 20.91 -19.38
N LYS A 350 16.65 22.23 -19.15
CA LYS A 350 17.83 23.09 -19.02
C LYS A 350 18.41 23.19 -17.61
N TRP A 351 17.72 22.65 -16.61
CA TRP A 351 18.18 22.64 -15.22
C TRP A 351 19.32 21.64 -15.04
N SER A 352 20.26 21.98 -14.17
CA SER A 352 21.37 21.11 -13.80
C SER A 352 20.90 19.95 -12.91
N GLN A 353 21.62 18.83 -12.96
CA GLN A 353 21.42 17.72 -12.04
C GLN A 353 21.99 18.04 -10.66
N ALA A 354 21.26 17.65 -9.61
CA ALA A 354 21.62 17.89 -8.22
C ALA A 354 22.94 17.22 -7.83
N ILE A 355 23.66 17.88 -6.92
CA ILE A 355 24.94 17.38 -6.39
C ILE A 355 24.65 16.53 -5.17
N SER A 356 25.20 15.33 -5.15
CA SER A 356 25.17 14.45 -3.99
C SER A 356 26.19 14.92 -2.95
N GLU A 357 25.70 15.28 -1.76
CA GLU A 357 26.53 15.73 -0.63
C GLU A 357 26.80 14.62 0.39
N GLY A 358 26.11 13.49 0.25
CA GLY A 358 26.32 12.29 1.06
C GLY A 358 25.06 11.45 1.20
N VAL A 359 25.21 10.18 1.53
CA VAL A 359 24.06 9.32 1.88
C VAL A 359 23.50 9.72 3.24
N TYR A 360 22.26 9.32 3.53
CA TYR A 360 21.69 9.38 4.87
C TYR A 360 22.66 8.80 5.91
N GLY A 361 22.77 9.45 7.08
CA GLY A 361 23.73 9.06 8.12
C GLY A 361 25.17 9.51 7.87
N GLY A 362 25.47 9.99 6.66
CA GLY A 362 26.73 10.63 6.28
C GLY A 362 26.61 12.15 6.11
N GLY A 363 27.65 12.77 5.57
CA GLY A 363 27.71 14.23 5.38
C GLY A 363 27.76 15.02 6.68
N SER A 364 27.47 16.33 6.60
CA SER A 364 27.50 17.25 7.75
C SER A 364 26.34 17.06 8.74
N TRP A 365 25.29 16.32 8.34
CA TRP A 365 24.03 16.22 9.09
C TRP A 365 23.84 14.89 9.83
N GLY A 366 24.62 13.86 9.50
CA GLY A 366 24.56 12.56 10.18
C GLY A 366 23.16 11.92 10.13
N ASN A 367 22.74 11.34 11.26
CA ASN A 367 21.42 10.71 11.39
C ASN A 367 20.39 11.71 11.91
N ILE A 368 19.46 12.12 11.06
CA ILE A 368 18.22 12.79 11.49
C ILE A 368 17.20 11.74 11.93
N ALA A 369 16.26 12.10 12.81
CA ALA A 369 15.24 11.16 13.26
C ALA A 369 14.18 10.93 12.18
N LEU A 370 13.78 9.66 12.02
CA LEU A 370 12.70 9.27 11.11
C LEU A 370 11.32 9.68 11.67
N PRO A 371 10.34 10.01 10.82
CA PRO A 371 9.00 10.37 11.27
C PRO A 371 8.30 9.18 11.94
N ASN A 372 7.49 9.46 12.97
CA ASN A 372 6.68 8.46 13.67
C ASN A 372 5.17 8.56 13.38
N GLY A 373 4.78 9.46 12.47
CA GLY A 373 3.39 9.70 12.07
C GLY A 373 3.30 10.78 10.98
N ASN A 374 2.11 10.96 10.41
CA ASN A 374 1.87 11.96 9.39
C ASN A 374 1.87 13.38 10.00
N THR A 375 2.42 14.31 9.24
CA THR A 375 2.39 15.75 9.51
C THR A 375 1.17 16.35 8.84
N ALA A 376 0.44 17.21 9.55
CA ALA A 376 -0.69 17.93 8.98
C ALA A 376 -0.25 18.87 7.85
N GLN A 377 -1.11 19.03 6.85
CA GLN A 377 -0.95 20.03 5.79
C GLN A 377 -0.70 21.41 6.39
N ASN A 378 0.26 22.15 5.84
CA ASN A 378 0.46 23.57 6.18
C ASN A 378 0.83 24.38 4.92
N GLY A 379 0.79 25.71 5.05
CA GLY A 379 1.02 26.63 3.94
C GLY A 379 2.48 26.69 3.47
N PRO A 380 2.73 27.32 2.31
CA PRO A 380 4.08 27.58 1.83
C PRO A 380 4.79 28.61 2.72
N ILE A 381 6.12 28.66 2.60
CA ILE A 381 6.95 29.66 3.27
C ILE A 381 6.95 30.97 2.46
N SER A 382 5.80 31.62 2.39
CA SER A 382 5.59 32.79 1.51
C SER A 382 6.46 33.99 1.89
N ASP A 383 6.84 34.14 3.16
CA ASP A 383 7.75 35.18 3.64
C ASP A 383 9.19 35.02 3.13
N LEU A 384 9.60 33.80 2.75
CA LEU A 384 10.88 33.55 2.07
C LEU A 384 10.73 33.42 0.55
N GLY A 385 9.55 33.68 -0.01
CA GLY A 385 9.31 33.67 -1.46
C GLY A 385 8.90 32.32 -2.06
N ALA A 386 8.53 31.34 -1.23
CA ALA A 386 7.97 30.08 -1.73
C ALA A 386 6.64 30.34 -2.49
N PRO A 387 6.41 29.74 -3.67
CA PRO A 387 5.19 29.98 -4.44
C PRO A 387 3.91 29.61 -3.69
N ASP A 388 2.89 30.46 -3.80
CA ASP A 388 1.54 30.10 -3.34
C ASP A 388 0.90 29.09 -4.30
N ALA A 389 0.17 28.12 -3.74
CA ALA A 389 -0.54 27.09 -4.47
C ALA A 389 -1.77 26.59 -3.68
N PRO A 390 -2.78 25.98 -4.34
CA PRO A 390 -3.85 25.28 -3.63
C PRO A 390 -3.30 24.16 -2.73
N PRO A 391 -3.90 23.90 -1.57
CA PRO A 391 -3.47 22.82 -0.69
C PRO A 391 -3.64 21.45 -1.36
N ALA A 392 -2.72 20.53 -1.05
CA ALA A 392 -2.83 19.12 -1.37
C ALA A 392 -3.73 18.40 -0.35
N SER A 393 -4.31 17.25 -0.75
CA SER A 393 -5.10 16.40 0.13
C SER A 393 -4.18 15.56 1.01
N VAL A 394 -3.68 16.13 2.11
CA VAL A 394 -2.81 15.41 3.05
C VAL A 394 -3.65 14.63 4.06
N VAL A 395 -3.35 13.35 4.22
CA VAL A 395 -3.97 12.48 5.24
C VAL A 395 -3.23 12.66 6.56
N SER A 396 -3.88 13.31 7.53
CA SER A 396 -3.33 13.57 8.87
C SER A 396 -3.70 12.51 9.90
#